data_AF-A0A7S0VYK2-F1
#
_entry.id   AF-A0A7S0VYK2-F1
#
_cell.length_a   1.000
_cell.length_b   1.000
_cell.length_c   1.000
_cell.angle_alpha   90.00
_cell.angle_beta   90.00
_cell.angle_gamma   90.00
#
_symmetry.space_group_name_H-M   'P 1'
#
loop_
_entity.id
_entity.type
_entity.pdbx_description
1 polymer ?
#
loop_
_entity_poly.entity_id
_entity_poly.type
_entity_poly.pdbx_seq_one_letter_code
_entity_poly.pdbx_strand_id
1 'polypeptide(L)'
;SGDGCRSRDLSLDSLSCLTDQQTFVKWNDVKELDPSMQGFCRVSLKRYSRAIEKLLRSYAHDPSRLMDISRCCIIYPTLTELTRALGIIITDENVRMERLKNRLDPRHKSEETAGYRDVCLNFRVVNREAKSLGVDVHVCELQLILADFAKLRTAEGHVRYVQARNKSGN
;
A
#
# COMPACT_ATOMS: atom_id res chain seq x y z
N SER A 1 -53.79 33.75 14.55
CA SER A 1 -52.55 34.44 14.15
C SER A 1 -51.38 33.76 14.80
N GLY A 2 -50.45 33.24 13.99
CA GLY A 2 -49.15 32.73 14.45
C GLY A 2 -48.98 31.21 14.36
N ASP A 3 -48.81 30.70 13.14
CA ASP A 3 -48.13 29.43 12.89
C ASP A 3 -46.69 29.49 13.42
N GLY A 4 -46.34 28.57 14.32
CA GLY A 4 -45.00 28.44 14.90
C GLY A 4 -44.40 27.09 14.53
N CYS A 5 -43.56 27.13 13.50
CA CYS A 5 -42.84 26.03 12.87
C CYS A 5 -42.13 25.09 13.87
N ARG A 6 -42.31 23.78 13.66
CA ARG A 6 -41.56 22.71 14.31
C ARG A 6 -40.08 22.78 13.89
N SER A 7 -39.19 23.06 14.84
CA SER A 7 -37.77 22.75 14.72
C SER A 7 -37.40 21.88 15.91
N ARG A 8 -37.39 20.56 15.69
CA ARG A 8 -36.68 19.65 16.58
C ARG A 8 -35.21 19.93 16.34
N ASP A 9 -34.58 20.64 17.26
CA ASP A 9 -33.13 20.68 17.37
C ASP A 9 -32.65 19.24 17.63
N LEU A 10 -32.37 18.54 16.54
CA LEU A 10 -31.54 17.35 16.55
C LEU A 10 -30.13 17.86 16.81
N SER A 11 -29.75 17.89 18.09
CA SER A 11 -28.38 18.16 18.51
C SER A 11 -27.43 17.32 17.66
N LEU A 12 -26.46 17.99 17.04
CA LEU A 12 -25.34 17.42 16.28
C LEU A 12 -24.47 16.43 17.09
N ASP A 13 -24.81 16.17 18.35
CA ASP A 13 -24.13 15.26 19.26
C ASP A 13 -24.51 13.77 19.06
N SER A 14 -25.52 13.47 18.24
CA SER A 14 -25.99 12.08 18.01
C SER A 14 -25.28 11.34 16.87
N LEU A 15 -24.27 11.95 16.21
CA LEU A 15 -23.49 11.30 15.15
C LEU A 15 -22.17 10.68 15.64
N SER A 16 -21.95 10.64 16.96
CA SER A 16 -20.72 10.11 17.56
C SER A 16 -20.75 8.60 17.88
N CYS A 17 -21.82 7.87 17.53
CA CYS A 17 -22.05 6.50 18.03
C CYS A 17 -21.94 5.36 17.00
N LEU A 18 -21.29 5.57 15.85
CA LEU A 18 -20.90 4.47 14.96
C LEU A 18 -19.37 4.34 14.94
N THR A 19 -18.78 4.07 16.11
CA THR A 19 -17.49 3.39 16.12
C THR A 19 -17.75 1.93 15.78
N ASP A 20 -17.90 1.62 14.48
CA ASP A 20 -17.57 0.27 14.03
C ASP A 20 -16.13 0.04 14.46
N GLN A 21 -15.94 -0.73 15.52
CA GLN A 21 -14.62 -1.13 16.00
C GLN A 21 -14.03 -2.06 14.95
N GLN A 22 -13.50 -1.46 13.88
CA GLN A 22 -12.73 -2.16 12.87
C GLN A 22 -11.51 -2.73 13.59
N THR A 23 -11.59 -4.02 13.92
CA THR A 23 -10.56 -4.69 14.69
C THR A 23 -9.47 -5.09 13.72
N PHE A 24 -8.31 -4.44 13.81
CA PHE A 24 -7.15 -4.78 13.00
C PHE A 24 -6.42 -5.98 13.61
N VAL A 25 -6.17 -6.99 12.79
CA VAL A 25 -5.33 -8.15 13.15
C VAL A 25 -3.97 -8.03 12.48
N LYS A 26 -2.89 -8.45 13.14
CA LYS A 26 -1.58 -8.45 12.49
C LYS A 26 -1.61 -9.48 11.37
N TRP A 27 -1.02 -9.15 10.23
CA TRP A 27 -0.98 -10.06 9.08
C TRP A 27 -0.35 -11.42 9.40
N ASN A 28 0.60 -11.48 10.33
CA ASN A 28 1.18 -12.75 10.76
C ASN A 28 0.15 -13.65 11.46
N ASP A 29 -0.78 -13.06 12.20
CA ASP A 29 -1.82 -13.75 12.95
C ASP A 29 -2.96 -14.19 12.01
N VAL A 30 -3.20 -13.44 10.91
CA VAL A 30 -4.17 -13.81 9.87
C VAL A 30 -3.92 -15.19 9.29
N LYS A 31 -2.65 -15.60 9.14
CA LYS A 31 -2.30 -16.92 8.60
C LYS A 31 -2.76 -18.07 9.50
N GLU A 32 -2.81 -17.81 10.81
CA GLU A 32 -3.27 -18.79 11.80
C GLU A 32 -4.80 -18.86 11.81
N LEU A 33 -5.47 -17.72 11.56
CA LEU A 33 -6.93 -17.60 11.52
C LEU A 33 -7.54 -18.12 10.21
N ASP A 34 -6.87 -17.91 9.08
CA ASP A 34 -7.32 -18.35 7.76
C ASP A 34 -6.13 -18.81 6.89
N PRO A 35 -5.82 -20.11 6.88
CA PRO A 35 -4.75 -20.67 6.06
C PRO A 35 -4.94 -20.45 4.55
N SER A 36 -6.16 -20.21 4.06
CA SER A 36 -6.41 -19.95 2.63
C SER A 36 -5.80 -18.62 2.16
N MET A 37 -5.52 -17.71 3.10
CA MET A 37 -4.86 -16.43 2.85
C MET A 37 -3.33 -16.57 2.70
N GLN A 38 -2.78 -17.78 2.84
CA GLN A 38 -1.36 -18.02 2.69
C GLN A 38 -0.92 -17.78 1.24
N GLY A 39 0.13 -16.96 1.07
CA GLY A 39 0.62 -16.56 -0.25
C GLY A 39 -0.11 -15.36 -0.86
N PHE A 40 -1.20 -14.89 -0.27
CA PHE A 40 -1.98 -13.75 -0.77
C PHE A 40 -1.30 -12.39 -0.55
N CYS A 41 -0.83 -12.08 0.68
CA CYS A 41 0.06 -10.94 0.94
C CYS A 41 1.42 -11.37 1.50
N ARG A 42 2.46 -10.70 1.00
CA ARG A 42 3.83 -10.78 1.49
C ARG A 42 4.19 -9.44 2.12
N VAL A 43 4.19 -9.38 3.45
CA VAL A 43 4.65 -8.22 4.23
C VAL A 43 6.13 -8.42 4.59
N SER A 44 6.93 -7.36 4.46
CA SER A 44 8.32 -7.38 4.93
C SER A 44 8.80 -5.97 5.23
N LEU A 45 9.69 -5.84 6.21
CA LEU A 45 10.50 -4.64 6.35
C LEU A 45 11.72 -4.72 5.43
N LYS A 46 12.10 -3.58 4.87
CA LYS A 46 13.35 -3.48 4.12
C LYS A 46 14.53 -3.74 5.06
N ARG A 47 15.43 -4.63 4.64
CA ARG A 47 16.67 -4.89 5.36
C ARG A 47 17.51 -3.61 5.46
N TYR A 48 18.09 -3.37 6.63
CA TYR A 48 18.93 -2.19 6.90
C TYR A 48 20.01 -1.95 5.83
N SER A 49 20.76 -2.98 5.46
CA SER A 49 21.79 -2.88 4.41
C SER A 49 21.21 -2.38 3.07
N ARG A 50 20.04 -2.90 2.66
CA ARG A 50 19.36 -2.50 1.43
C ARG A 50 18.73 -1.11 1.51
N ALA A 51 18.37 -0.64 2.71
CA ALA A 51 17.94 0.72 2.95
C ALA A 51 19.11 1.69 2.74
N ILE A 52 20.24 1.43 3.40
CA ILE A 52 21.46 2.25 3.29
C ILE A 52 21.95 2.30 1.84
N GLU A 53 22.08 1.14 1.17
CA GLU A 53 22.50 1.11 -0.24
C GLU A 53 21.58 1.94 -1.15
N LYS A 54 20.26 1.91 -0.92
CA LYS A 54 19.30 2.67 -1.71
C LYS A 54 19.41 4.17 -1.42
N LEU A 55 19.60 4.52 -0.16
CA LEU A 55 19.80 5.90 0.29
C LEU A 55 21.03 6.53 -0.37
N LEU A 56 22.16 5.81 -0.34
CA LEU A 56 23.42 6.25 -0.95
C LEU A 56 23.33 6.32 -2.47
N ARG A 57 22.72 5.32 -3.13
CA ARG A 57 22.66 5.25 -4.59
C ARG A 57 21.68 6.26 -5.20
N SER A 58 20.49 6.41 -4.63
CA SER A 58 19.36 7.02 -5.34
C SER A 58 18.79 8.26 -4.67
N TYR A 59 19.17 8.55 -3.42
CA TYR A 59 18.53 9.63 -2.63
C TYR A 59 19.49 10.66 -2.05
N ALA A 60 20.76 10.67 -2.47
CA ALA A 60 21.75 11.67 -2.03
C ALA A 60 21.79 11.85 -0.51
N HIS A 61 21.77 10.73 0.23
CA HIS A 61 21.81 10.68 1.69
C HIS A 61 20.55 11.20 2.42
N ASP A 62 19.47 11.54 1.74
CA ASP A 62 18.22 12.01 2.35
C ASP A 62 17.26 10.84 2.72
N PRO A 63 17.14 10.47 4.01
CA PRO A 63 16.31 9.34 4.43
C PRO A 63 14.81 9.60 4.28
N SER A 64 14.37 10.87 4.18
CA SER A 64 12.95 11.21 4.01
C SER A 64 12.38 10.70 2.68
N ARG A 65 13.26 10.39 1.72
CA ARG A 65 12.89 9.90 0.38
C ARG A 65 12.76 8.37 0.32
N LEU A 66 13.06 7.66 1.41
CA LEU A 66 12.98 6.20 1.50
C LEU A 66 11.55 5.72 1.80
N MET A 67 10.73 5.64 0.76
CA MET A 67 9.28 5.33 0.88
C MET A 67 8.92 3.82 0.90
N ASP A 68 9.91 2.94 1.02
CA ASP A 68 9.72 1.48 0.93
C ASP A 68 10.38 0.70 2.08
N ILE A 69 10.47 1.33 3.26
CA ILE A 69 10.89 0.65 4.50
C ILE A 69 9.81 -0.36 4.89
N SER A 70 8.58 0.10 5.10
CA SER A 70 7.39 -0.75 5.25
C SER A 70 6.81 -1.08 3.88
N ARG A 71 6.69 -2.38 3.56
CA ARG A 71 6.24 -2.83 2.24
C ARG A 71 5.44 -4.13 2.27
N CYS A 72 4.30 -4.17 1.58
CA CYS A 72 3.57 -5.41 1.24
C CYS A 72 3.41 -5.56 -0.28
N CYS A 73 3.26 -6.81 -0.70
CA CYS A 73 2.74 -7.18 -2.00
C CYS A 73 1.47 -8.01 -1.81
N ILE A 74 0.36 -7.63 -2.43
CA ILE A 74 -0.89 -8.43 -2.47
C ILE A 74 -1.05 -9.01 -3.88
N ILE A 75 -1.35 -10.31 -3.96
CA ILE A 75 -1.49 -11.06 -5.20
C ILE A 75 -2.97 -11.31 -5.46
N TYR A 76 -3.47 -10.90 -6.62
CA TYR A 76 -4.85 -11.07 -7.04
C TYR A 76 -4.95 -12.08 -8.20
N PRO A 77 -5.91 -13.01 -8.17
CA PRO A 77 -6.19 -13.91 -9.30
C PRO A 77 -6.61 -13.16 -10.57
N THR A 78 -7.43 -12.12 -10.42
CA THR A 78 -8.04 -11.40 -11.56
C THR A 78 -7.85 -9.89 -11.50
N LEU A 79 -7.89 -9.24 -12.67
CA LEU A 79 -7.84 -7.77 -12.77
C LEU A 79 -9.06 -7.11 -12.11
N THR A 80 -10.22 -7.76 -12.16
CA THR A 80 -11.45 -7.31 -11.51
C THR A 80 -11.27 -7.20 -10.00
N GLU A 81 -10.73 -8.24 -9.35
CA GLU A 81 -10.47 -8.23 -7.91
C GLU A 81 -9.42 -7.19 -7.52
N LEU A 82 -8.34 -7.07 -8.31
CA LEU A 82 -7.31 -6.05 -8.11
C LEU A 82 -7.93 -4.65 -8.16
N THR A 83 -8.76 -4.38 -9.15
CA THR A 83 -9.41 -3.07 -9.34
C THR A 83 -10.39 -2.77 -8.22
N ARG A 84 -11.16 -3.77 -7.76
CA ARG A 84 -12.04 -3.64 -6.59
C ARG A 84 -11.26 -3.29 -5.34
N ALA A 85 -10.16 -4.00 -5.08
CA ALA A 85 -9.31 -3.74 -3.91
C ALA A 85 -8.64 -2.36 -3.99
N LEU A 86 -8.17 -1.95 -5.17
CA LEU A 86 -7.65 -0.61 -5.40
C LEU A 86 -8.72 0.45 -5.05
N GLY A 87 -9.95 0.26 -5.52
CA GLY A 87 -11.10 1.12 -5.20
C GLY A 87 -11.30 1.28 -3.70
N ILE A 88 -11.32 0.17 -2.96
CA ILE A 88 -11.46 0.18 -1.50
C ILE A 88 -10.33 0.97 -0.84
N ILE A 89 -9.07 0.71 -1.23
CA ILE A 89 -7.88 1.35 -0.64
C ILE A 89 -7.88 2.87 -0.87
N ILE A 90 -8.21 3.33 -2.08
CA ILE A 90 -8.16 4.76 -2.40
C ILE A 90 -9.29 5.56 -1.76
N THR A 91 -10.40 4.91 -1.40
CA THR A 91 -11.54 5.54 -0.73
C THR A 91 -11.52 5.41 0.79
N ASP A 92 -10.56 4.66 1.34
CA ASP A 92 -10.43 4.47 2.79
C ASP A 92 -9.97 5.77 3.47
N GLU A 93 -10.76 6.28 4.42
CA GLU A 93 -10.48 7.51 5.16
C GLU A 93 -9.21 7.42 6.04
N ASN A 94 -8.78 6.21 6.39
CA ASN A 94 -7.57 5.96 7.16
C ASN A 94 -6.32 5.91 6.27
N VAL A 95 -6.47 5.99 4.95
CA VAL A 95 -5.39 5.91 3.98
C VAL A 95 -5.22 7.25 3.28
N ARG A 96 -4.03 7.84 3.41
CA ARG A 96 -3.63 9.00 2.61
C ARG A 96 -2.72 8.58 1.47
N MET A 97 -3.21 8.68 0.25
CA MET A 97 -2.44 8.38 -0.97
C MET A 97 -1.40 9.46 -1.24
N GLU A 98 -0.14 9.05 -1.41
CA GLU A 98 1.00 9.91 -1.76
C GLU A 98 1.44 9.72 -3.22
N ARG A 99 1.39 8.47 -3.72
CA ARG A 99 1.74 8.15 -5.11
C ARG A 99 1.02 6.90 -5.60
N LEU A 100 0.65 6.90 -6.88
CA LEU A 100 0.18 5.71 -7.60
C LEU A 100 0.99 5.55 -8.89
N LYS A 101 1.49 4.35 -9.12
CA LYS A 101 2.16 3.96 -10.36
C LYS A 101 1.41 2.79 -10.98
N ASN A 102 0.69 3.05 -12.06
CA ASN A 102 0.04 2.00 -12.84
C ASN A 102 1.01 1.44 -13.87
N ARG A 103 1.67 0.33 -13.54
CA ARG A 103 2.52 -0.40 -14.49
C ARG A 103 1.77 -1.49 -15.22
N LEU A 104 0.46 -1.64 -15.00
CA LEU A 104 -0.41 -2.50 -15.81
C LEU A 104 -0.90 -1.79 -17.08
N ASP A 105 -0.82 -0.46 -17.16
CA ASP A 105 -1.15 0.29 -18.38
C ASP A 105 -0.32 -0.25 -19.58
N PRO A 106 -0.95 -0.66 -20.70
CA PRO A 106 -0.24 -1.13 -21.88
C PRO A 106 0.78 -0.13 -22.45
N ARG A 107 0.58 1.18 -22.17
CA ARG A 107 1.49 2.25 -22.59
C ARG A 107 2.70 2.39 -21.67
N HIS A 108 2.73 1.70 -20.53
CA HIS A 108 3.88 1.69 -19.65
C HIS A 108 5.04 0.95 -20.33
N LYS A 109 6.17 1.63 -20.50
CA LYS A 109 7.38 1.03 -21.08
C LYS A 109 7.95 0.00 -20.12
N SER A 110 7.69 -1.28 -20.42
CA SER A 110 8.12 -2.42 -19.61
C SER A 110 9.65 -2.52 -19.46
N GLU A 111 10.41 -1.91 -20.36
CA GLU A 111 11.87 -1.77 -20.32
C GLU A 111 12.34 -1.06 -19.05
N GLU A 112 11.59 -0.06 -18.56
CA GLU A 112 11.92 0.70 -17.34
C GLU A 112 11.86 -0.15 -16.07
N THR A 113 11.13 -1.26 -16.14
CA THR A 113 10.87 -2.15 -15.01
C THR A 113 11.37 -3.56 -15.26
N ALA A 114 12.12 -3.82 -16.32
CA ALA A 114 12.55 -5.15 -16.75
C ALA A 114 11.38 -6.16 -16.85
N GLY A 115 10.23 -5.71 -17.36
CA GLY A 115 9.05 -6.55 -17.57
C GLY A 115 8.13 -6.70 -16.36
N TYR A 116 8.44 -6.11 -15.20
CA TYR A 116 7.56 -6.18 -14.03
C TYR A 116 6.29 -5.33 -14.24
N ARG A 117 5.13 -5.95 -13.97
CA ARG A 117 3.81 -5.33 -14.10
C ARG A 117 3.06 -5.43 -12.77
N ASP A 118 2.72 -4.28 -12.20
CA ASP A 118 1.98 -4.14 -10.94
C ASP A 118 1.24 -2.79 -10.90
N VAL A 119 0.37 -2.61 -9.91
CA VAL A 119 -0.02 -1.28 -9.44
C VAL A 119 0.71 -1.02 -8.14
N CYS A 120 1.61 -0.05 -8.13
CA CYS A 120 2.41 0.30 -6.96
C CYS A 120 1.87 1.57 -6.31
N LEU A 121 1.51 1.46 -5.04
CA LEU A 121 0.95 2.50 -4.20
C LEU A 121 1.99 2.92 -3.17
N ASN A 122 2.12 4.22 -2.96
CA ASN A 122 2.73 4.79 -1.76
C ASN A 122 1.66 5.56 -1.00
N PHE A 123 1.48 5.23 0.27
CA PHE A 123 0.44 5.82 1.10
C PHE A 123 0.89 5.89 2.57
N ARG A 124 0.16 6.67 3.37
CA ARG A 124 0.31 6.73 4.82
C ARG A 124 -0.97 6.27 5.49
N VAL A 125 -0.82 5.64 6.66
CA VAL A 125 -1.95 5.32 7.54
C VAL A 125 -2.16 6.50 8.48
N VAL A 126 -3.32 7.13 8.45
CA VAL A 126 -3.60 8.40 9.14
C VAL A 126 -4.68 8.31 10.22
N ASN A 127 -4.88 7.10 10.76
CA ASN A 127 -5.84 6.84 11.84
C ASN A 127 -5.31 7.30 13.22
N ARG A 128 -6.17 7.20 14.26
CA ARG A 128 -5.82 7.61 15.64
C ARG A 128 -4.64 6.82 16.21
N GLU A 129 -4.56 5.53 15.93
CA GLU A 129 -3.50 4.65 16.42
C GLU A 129 -2.14 5.04 15.83
N ALA A 130 -2.05 5.23 14.51
CA ALA A 130 -0.83 5.66 13.83
C ALA A 130 -0.32 7.01 14.35
N LYS A 131 -1.23 7.95 14.62
CA LYS A 131 -0.90 9.24 15.26
C LYS A 131 -0.38 9.07 16.67
N SER A 132 -1.02 8.22 17.49
CA SER A 132 -0.59 7.97 18.87
C SER A 132 0.80 7.33 18.95
N LEU A 133 1.18 6.55 17.94
CA LEU A 133 2.49 5.94 17.80
C LEU A 133 3.52 6.85 17.11
N GLY A 134 3.12 8.02 16.60
CA GLY A 134 3.99 8.95 15.88
C GLY A 134 4.45 8.46 14.50
N VAL A 135 3.70 7.55 13.87
CA VAL A 135 4.05 6.90 12.59
C VAL A 135 3.12 7.28 11.44
N ASP A 136 2.18 8.21 11.63
CA ASP A 136 1.22 8.69 10.62
C ASP A 136 1.87 9.50 9.48
N VAL A 137 3.15 9.84 9.62
CA VAL A 137 3.99 10.44 8.58
C VAL A 137 4.77 9.40 7.78
N HIS A 138 4.81 8.13 8.21
CA HIS A 138 5.58 7.09 7.56
C HIS A 138 4.89 6.57 6.30
N VAL A 139 5.63 6.52 5.18
CA VAL A 139 5.12 6.03 3.90
C VAL A 139 5.32 4.52 3.79
N CYS A 140 4.23 3.82 3.51
CA CYS A 140 4.19 2.40 3.15
C CYS A 140 4.20 2.24 1.62
N GLU A 141 4.86 1.19 1.13
CA GLU A 141 4.79 0.75 -0.27
C GLU A 141 3.89 -0.48 -0.38
N LEU A 142 2.90 -0.45 -1.27
CA LEU A 142 2.04 -1.59 -1.57
C LEU A 142 2.04 -1.91 -3.06
N GLN A 143 2.41 -3.13 -3.40
CA GLN A 143 2.33 -3.63 -4.76
C GLN A 143 1.09 -4.51 -4.90
N LEU A 144 0.18 -4.17 -5.81
CA LEU A 144 -0.93 -5.03 -6.23
C LEU A 144 -0.51 -5.76 -7.51
N ILE A 145 -0.47 -7.09 -7.49
CA ILE A 145 0.11 -7.89 -8.56
C ILE A 145 -0.89 -8.96 -9.00
N LEU A 146 -1.04 -9.18 -10.30
CA LEU A 146 -1.82 -10.33 -10.78
C LEU A 146 -1.04 -11.62 -10.58
N ALA A 147 -1.73 -12.70 -10.25
CA ALA A 147 -1.13 -14.01 -9.98
C ALA A 147 -0.17 -14.46 -11.10
N ASP A 148 -0.55 -14.23 -12.35
CA ASP A 148 0.29 -14.60 -13.50
C ASP A 148 1.58 -13.78 -13.59
N PHE A 149 1.54 -12.48 -13.25
CA PHE A 149 2.75 -11.67 -13.14
C PHE A 149 3.57 -12.01 -11.89
N ALA A 150 2.93 -12.41 -10.80
CA ALA A 150 3.61 -12.84 -9.58
C ALA A 150 4.43 -14.11 -9.82
N LYS A 151 3.91 -15.07 -10.60
CA LYS A 151 4.64 -16.29 -11.01
C LYS A 151 5.93 -15.98 -11.78
N LEU A 152 5.94 -14.90 -12.56
CA LEU A 152 7.12 -14.45 -13.32
C LEU A 152 8.17 -13.75 -12.45
N ARG A 153 7.84 -13.32 -11.21
CA ARG A 153 8.81 -12.77 -10.25
C ARG A 153 9.63 -13.91 -9.63
N THR A 154 10.45 -14.60 -10.42
CA THR A 154 11.40 -15.58 -9.89
C THR A 154 12.54 -14.87 -9.13
N ALA A 155 13.19 -15.56 -8.19
CA ALA A 155 14.36 -15.03 -7.49
C ALA A 155 15.48 -14.65 -8.48
N GLU A 156 15.66 -15.44 -9.53
CA GLU A 156 16.60 -15.18 -10.62
C GLU A 156 16.21 -13.95 -11.44
N GLY A 157 14.92 -13.76 -11.73
CA GLY A 157 14.40 -12.55 -12.37
C GLY A 157 14.62 -11.30 -11.53
N HIS A 158 14.55 -11.41 -10.20
CA HIS A 158 14.88 -10.30 -9.30
C HIS A 158 16.37 -9.96 -9.32
N VAL A 159 17.25 -10.97 -9.34
CA VAL A 159 18.71 -10.77 -9.47
C VAL A 159 19.05 -10.09 -10.80
N ARG A 160 18.49 -10.57 -11.92
CA ARG A 160 18.69 -9.97 -13.25
C ARG A 160 18.20 -8.52 -13.30
N TYR A 161 17.05 -8.22 -12.71
CA TYR A 161 16.56 -6.84 -12.58
C TYR A 161 17.52 -5.95 -11.79
N VAL A 162 18.01 -6.42 -10.64
CA VAL A 162 18.95 -5.65 -9.82
C VAL A 162 20.23 -5.37 -10.60
N GLN A 163 20.75 -6.36 -11.33
CA GLN A 163 21.93 -6.21 -12.17
C GLN A 163 21.71 -5.23 -13.33
N ALA A 164 20.60 -5.35 -14.06
CA ALA A 164 20.26 -4.45 -15.16
C ALA A 164 20.08 -3.01 -14.67
N ARG A 165 19.31 -2.79 -13.60
CA ARG A 165 19.08 -1.46 -13.03
C ARG A 165 20.38 -0.82 -12.54
N ASN A 166 21.23 -1.58 -11.83
CA ASN A 166 22.49 -1.03 -11.32
C ASN A 166 23.43 -0.60 -12.45
N LYS A 167 23.30 -1.16 -13.66
CA LYS A 167 24.05 -0.73 -14.85
C LYS A 167 23.47 0.54 -15.50
N SER A 168 22.17 0.81 -15.32
CA SER A 168 21.46 1.93 -15.96
C SER A 168 21.46 3.25 -15.16
N GLY A 169 22.16 3.33 -14.02
CA GLY A 169 22.42 4.60 -13.34
C GLY A 169 21.22 5.31 -12.70
N ASN A 170 20.14 4.59 -12.37
CA ASN A 170 18.97 5.10 -11.60
C ASN A 170 18.86 4.45 -10.21
#